data_AF-A0A5C9B424-F1
#
_entry.id   AF-A0A5C9B424-F1
#
_cell.length_a   1.000
_cell.length_b   1.000
_cell.length_c   1.000
_cell.angle_alpha   90.00
_cell.angle_beta   90.00
_cell.angle_gamma   90.00
#
_symmetry.space_group_name_H-M   'P 1'
#
loop_
_entity.id
_entity.type
_entity.pdbx_description
1 polymer ?
#
loop_
_entity_poly.entity_id
_entity_poly.type
_entity_poly.pdbx_seq_one_letter_code
_entity_poly.pdbx_strand_id
1 'polypeptide(L)'
;MTRLPIRALLLLLLLVVGRAWSDEPLAKSDQEEQNIEAAFTMTRDAAKMYEFESDNVKQPAVLREQPILRWSNPERGQVYGNVFLWTKRGRPAVVGSLFKWFSPFTHMSHEFHSLSVGEIVGEYDSREVWRSAQPGVTFAPIPDAPAVAATPAARLTQMRQLARQFTARSVDREGLKSELRQLTQPVYRYELDKDSAELLDGALFVFVQGTDPDAWLLLEAFKSADQSAPKWQFAVARMNSIEITVEHNGRRAWHCDSLPFRDVVTSHKLPYTSFKIDKP
;
A
#
# COMPACT_ATOMS: atom_id res chain seq x y z
N MET A 1 -89.80 -15.37 7.07
CA MET A 1 -89.29 -15.08 5.71
C MET A 1 -88.81 -13.64 5.67
N THR A 2 -87.51 -13.41 5.81
CA THR A 2 -86.85 -12.15 5.44
C THR A 2 -85.34 -12.39 5.40
N ARG A 3 -84.74 -12.08 4.25
CA ARG A 3 -83.36 -12.34 3.85
C ARG A 3 -82.42 -11.19 4.27
N LEU A 4 -81.12 -11.50 4.30
CA LEU A 4 -79.90 -10.67 4.40
C LEU A 4 -80.02 -9.17 4.09
N PRO A 5 -79.08 -8.38 4.66
CA PRO A 5 -78.33 -7.44 3.84
C PRO A 5 -76.82 -7.77 3.81
N ILE A 6 -76.35 -7.86 2.56
CA ILE A 6 -74.99 -7.93 2.08
C ILE A 6 -74.26 -6.64 2.49
N ARG A 7 -73.14 -6.74 3.22
CA ARG A 7 -72.23 -5.61 3.48
C ARG A 7 -71.04 -5.65 2.54
N ALA A 8 -71.07 -4.71 1.60
CA ALA A 8 -69.99 -3.88 1.09
C ALA A 8 -68.63 -4.53 0.74
N LEU A 9 -68.43 -4.59 -0.57
CA LEU A 9 -67.18 -4.52 -1.34
C LEU A 9 -66.18 -3.49 -0.78
N LEU A 10 -64.92 -3.88 -0.60
CA LEU A 10 -63.75 -3.00 -0.62
C LEU A 10 -62.55 -3.78 -1.18
N LEU A 11 -62.37 -3.68 -2.50
CA LEU A 11 -61.17 -4.08 -3.22
C LEU A 11 -60.10 -3.02 -2.95
N LEU A 12 -59.10 -3.34 -2.13
CA LEU A 12 -57.92 -2.50 -1.98
C LEU A 12 -56.86 -2.97 -3.00
N LEU A 13 -56.78 -2.27 -4.13
CA LEU A 13 -55.65 -2.37 -5.05
C LEU A 13 -54.45 -1.66 -4.39
N LEU A 14 -53.53 -2.42 -3.80
CA LEU A 14 -52.24 -1.90 -3.36
C LEU A 14 -51.34 -1.72 -4.60
N LEU A 15 -51.28 -0.47 -5.06
CA LEU A 15 -50.21 0.03 -5.93
C LEU A 15 -48.86 -0.16 -5.22
N VAL A 16 -48.12 -1.19 -5.62
CA VAL A 16 -46.71 -1.32 -5.30
C VAL A 16 -45.98 -0.23 -6.08
N VAL A 17 -45.80 0.94 -5.45
CA VAL A 17 -44.81 1.90 -5.90
C VAL A 17 -43.46 1.28 -5.60
N GLY A 18 -42.83 0.72 -6.64
CA GLY A 18 -41.45 0.29 -6.59
C GLY A 18 -40.58 1.48 -6.23
N ARG A 19 -40.12 1.54 -4.98
CA ARG A 19 -38.94 2.33 -4.63
C ARG A 19 -37.76 1.65 -5.30
N ALA A 20 -37.41 2.13 -6.49
CA ALA A 20 -36.07 1.94 -7.03
C ALA A 20 -35.10 2.46 -5.97
N TRP A 21 -34.37 1.55 -5.33
CA TRP A 21 -33.17 1.89 -4.58
C TRP A 21 -32.15 2.31 -5.62
N SER A 22 -32.01 3.62 -5.80
CA SER A 22 -30.85 4.19 -6.49
C SER A 22 -29.66 4.06 -5.55
N ASP A 23 -28.80 3.07 -5.82
CA ASP A 23 -27.40 3.03 -5.36
C ASP A 23 -26.59 4.09 -6.13
N GLU A 24 -27.01 5.35 -6.09
CA GLU A 24 -26.09 6.45 -6.43
C GLU A 24 -25.19 6.66 -5.22
N PRO A 25 -23.85 6.55 -5.38
CA PRO A 25 -22.95 6.91 -4.30
C PRO A 25 -23.22 8.36 -3.91
N LEU A 26 -23.53 8.59 -2.64
CA LEU A 26 -23.75 9.92 -2.08
C LEU A 26 -22.62 10.85 -2.53
N ALA A 27 -22.97 11.96 -3.19
CA ALA A 27 -22.01 12.97 -3.57
C ALA A 27 -21.25 13.46 -2.33
N LYS A 28 -19.94 13.63 -2.46
CA LYS A 28 -19.11 14.18 -1.38
C LYS A 28 -19.57 15.60 -1.07
N SER A 29 -19.54 15.97 0.20
CA SER A 29 -19.79 17.36 0.58
C SER A 29 -18.63 18.26 0.13
N ASP A 30 -18.89 19.53 -0.15
CA ASP A 30 -17.85 20.52 -0.48
C ASP A 30 -16.72 20.54 0.56
N GLN A 31 -17.07 20.38 1.84
CA GLN A 31 -16.09 20.32 2.92
C GLN A 31 -15.19 19.08 2.83
N GLU A 32 -15.74 17.93 2.45
CA GLU A 32 -14.97 16.72 2.24
C GLU A 32 -14.01 16.86 1.06
N GLU A 33 -14.46 17.44 -0.05
CA GLU A 33 -13.61 17.72 -1.20
C GLU A 33 -12.44 18.65 -0.85
N GLN A 34 -12.72 19.70 -0.07
CA GLN A 34 -11.68 20.60 0.46
C GLN A 34 -10.70 19.87 1.37
N ASN A 35 -11.17 18.98 2.25
CA ASN A 35 -10.31 18.19 3.13
C ASN A 35 -9.39 17.24 2.33
N ILE A 36 -9.92 16.61 1.28
CA ILE A 36 -9.16 15.73 0.39
C ILE A 36 -8.04 16.53 -0.30
N GLU A 37 -8.37 17.68 -0.90
CA GLU A 37 -7.38 18.50 -1.60
C GLU A 37 -6.32 19.05 -0.64
N ALA A 38 -6.75 19.52 0.54
CA ALA A 38 -5.84 19.98 1.59
C ALA A 38 -4.87 18.87 2.03
N ALA A 39 -5.36 17.65 2.28
CA ALA A 39 -4.52 16.51 2.62
C ALA A 39 -3.50 16.20 1.52
N PHE A 40 -3.95 16.16 0.26
CA PHE A 40 -3.07 15.81 -0.85
C PHE A 40 -2.01 16.87 -1.13
N THR A 41 -2.33 18.15 -0.90
CA THR A 41 -1.35 19.23 -0.96
C THR A 41 -0.35 19.15 0.19
N MET A 42 -0.82 19.03 1.44
CA MET A 42 0.06 18.92 2.62
C MET A 42 1.02 17.73 2.52
N THR A 43 0.51 16.56 2.11
CA THR A 43 1.33 15.33 1.99
C THR A 43 2.36 15.42 0.88
N ARG A 44 2.05 16.10 -0.24
CA ARG A 44 3.00 16.35 -1.32
C ARG A 44 4.12 17.30 -0.90
N ASP A 45 3.79 18.35 -0.16
CA ASP A 45 4.78 19.31 0.31
C ASP A 45 5.67 18.70 1.40
N ALA A 46 5.07 17.92 2.31
CA ALA A 46 5.81 17.17 3.32
C ALA A 46 6.77 16.13 2.72
N ALA A 47 6.36 15.41 1.66
CA ALA A 47 7.23 14.43 1.00
C ALA A 47 8.54 15.07 0.46
N LYS A 48 8.49 16.31 -0.02
CA LYS A 48 9.67 17.02 -0.54
C LYS A 48 10.70 17.38 0.54
N MET A 49 10.30 17.37 1.80
CA MET A 49 11.17 17.68 2.94
C MET A 49 12.01 16.47 3.37
N TYR A 50 11.73 15.28 2.82
CA TYR A 50 12.44 14.05 3.14
C TYR A 50 13.52 13.73 2.10
N GLU A 51 14.71 13.45 2.62
CA GLU A 51 15.82 12.87 1.88
C GLU A 51 16.16 11.50 2.47
N PHE A 52 16.50 10.55 1.61
CA PHE A 52 16.88 9.21 2.05
C PHE A 52 18.17 8.75 1.38
N GLU A 53 19.05 8.13 2.17
CA GLU A 53 20.24 7.45 1.69
C GLU A 53 20.14 5.96 1.98
N SER A 54 20.58 5.12 1.04
CA SER A 54 20.61 3.65 1.22
C SER A 54 21.95 3.05 0.77
N ASP A 55 22.37 1.97 1.43
CA ASP A 55 23.44 1.07 1.00
C ASP A 55 24.84 1.69 0.82
N ASN A 56 25.24 2.68 1.63
CA ASN A 56 26.57 3.31 1.60
C ASN A 56 27.04 3.87 0.23
N VAL A 57 26.15 3.95 -0.76
CA VAL A 57 26.43 4.63 -2.02
C VAL A 57 26.07 6.09 -1.82
N LYS A 58 27.01 7.00 -2.09
CA LYS A 58 26.90 8.46 -1.91
C LYS A 58 25.81 9.16 -2.75
N GLN A 59 24.86 8.44 -3.33
CA GLN A 59 23.77 9.04 -4.10
C GLN A 59 22.46 8.84 -3.33
N PRO A 60 21.81 9.94 -2.90
CA PRO A 60 20.52 9.86 -2.24
C PRO A 60 19.46 9.29 -3.17
N ALA A 61 18.44 8.66 -2.59
CA ALA A 61 17.27 8.21 -3.31
C ALA A 61 16.44 9.43 -3.76
N VAL A 62 15.99 9.39 -5.02
CA VAL A 62 15.25 10.49 -5.66
C VAL A 62 13.76 10.28 -5.45
N LEU A 63 13.10 11.30 -4.88
CA LEU A 63 11.65 11.35 -4.74
C LEU A 63 10.97 11.32 -6.12
N ARG A 64 9.99 10.43 -6.31
CA ARG A 64 8.97 10.62 -7.34
C ARG A 64 7.93 11.62 -6.85
N GLU A 65 7.94 12.82 -7.44
CA GLU A 65 7.01 13.89 -7.05
C GLU A 65 5.54 13.53 -7.20
N GLN A 66 5.21 12.69 -8.19
CA GLN A 66 3.85 12.18 -8.34
C GLN A 66 3.63 10.97 -7.42
N PRO A 67 2.59 10.99 -6.58
CA PRO A 67 2.26 9.86 -5.72
C PRO A 67 1.89 8.64 -6.56
N ILE A 68 2.29 7.46 -6.08
CA ILE A 68 1.97 6.17 -6.71
C ILE A 68 0.59 5.64 -6.31
N LEU A 69 0.02 6.17 -5.23
CA LEU A 69 -1.32 5.84 -4.75
C LEU A 69 -1.91 7.03 -3.99
N ARG A 70 -3.20 7.27 -4.19
CA ARG A 70 -4.05 8.11 -3.32
C ARG A 70 -5.04 7.20 -2.64
N TRP A 71 -5.26 7.41 -1.35
CA TRP A 71 -6.14 6.56 -0.57
C TRP A 71 -6.96 7.34 0.45
N SER A 72 -8.06 6.72 0.85
CA SER A 72 -8.89 7.09 2.00
C SER A 72 -9.33 5.84 2.76
N ASN A 73 -9.67 6.01 4.02
CA ASN A 73 -10.17 4.93 4.87
C ASN A 73 -11.44 5.36 5.64
N PRO A 74 -12.61 5.38 4.97
CA PRO A 74 -13.85 5.87 5.57
C PRO A 74 -14.33 5.02 6.74
N GLU A 75 -13.90 3.75 6.84
CA GLU A 75 -14.18 2.87 8.00
C GLU A 75 -13.48 3.38 9.27
N ARG A 76 -12.35 4.10 9.12
CA ARG A 76 -11.55 4.63 10.22
C ARG A 76 -11.85 6.10 10.51
N GLY A 77 -12.33 6.86 9.53
CA GLY A 77 -12.74 8.26 9.68
C GLY A 77 -12.46 9.11 8.44
N GLN A 78 -12.38 10.43 8.64
CA GLN A 78 -11.97 11.35 7.58
C GLN A 78 -10.45 11.43 7.55
N VAL A 79 -9.84 10.51 6.81
CA VAL A 79 -8.39 10.41 6.61
C VAL A 79 -8.09 10.19 5.14
N TYR A 80 -7.12 10.96 4.63
CA TYR A 80 -6.73 10.95 3.24
C TYR A 80 -5.20 10.99 3.13
N GLY A 81 -4.66 10.15 2.25
CA GLY A 81 -3.22 9.97 2.13
C GLY A 81 -2.71 9.84 0.70
N ASN A 82 -1.45 10.20 0.54
CA ASN A 82 -0.65 9.93 -0.65
C ASN A 82 0.44 8.93 -0.28
N VAL A 83 0.73 8.02 -1.20
CA VAL A 83 1.91 7.17 -1.14
C VAL A 83 2.94 7.68 -2.13
N PHE A 84 4.16 7.90 -1.63
CA PHE A 84 5.32 8.31 -2.42
C PHE A 84 6.39 7.22 -2.44
N LEU A 85 7.24 7.28 -3.47
CA LEU A 85 8.44 6.45 -3.58
C LEU A 85 9.67 7.32 -3.70
N TRP A 86 10.72 6.91 -3.00
CA TRP A 86 12.08 7.37 -3.25
C TRP A 86 12.83 6.22 -3.90
N THR A 87 13.49 6.51 -5.01
CA THR A 87 14.07 5.51 -5.89
C THR A 87 15.56 5.76 -6.11
N LYS A 88 16.33 4.68 -6.21
CA LYS A 88 17.74 4.72 -6.56
C LYS A 88 17.91 4.09 -7.93
N ARG A 89 18.28 4.91 -8.92
CA ARG A 89 18.32 4.51 -10.33
C ARG A 89 17.00 3.88 -10.82
N GLY A 90 15.87 4.33 -10.29
CA GLY A 90 14.54 3.79 -10.59
C GLY A 90 14.11 2.60 -9.72
N ARG A 91 15.01 1.91 -9.01
CA ARG A 91 14.60 0.85 -8.06
C ARG A 91 14.04 1.49 -6.78
N PRO A 92 12.87 1.07 -6.26
CA PRO A 92 12.34 1.57 -4.99
C PRO A 92 13.32 1.33 -3.83
N ALA A 93 13.62 2.38 -3.07
CA ALA A 93 14.47 2.33 -1.88
C ALA A 93 13.66 2.62 -0.61
N VAL A 94 12.67 3.50 -0.69
CA VAL A 94 11.73 3.80 0.41
C VAL A 94 10.34 3.98 -0.17
N VAL A 95 9.34 3.48 0.55
CA VAL A 95 7.93 3.80 0.32
C VAL A 95 7.39 4.53 1.54
N GLY A 96 6.65 5.62 1.31
CA GLY A 96 6.08 6.45 2.36
C GLY A 96 4.59 6.68 2.17
N SER A 97 3.77 6.34 3.16
CA SER A 97 2.36 6.71 3.25
C SER A 97 2.22 7.93 4.15
N LEU A 98 1.97 9.09 3.56
CA LEU A 98 1.76 10.35 4.28
C LEU A 98 0.27 10.67 4.25
N PHE A 99 -0.33 10.97 5.39
CA PHE A 99 -1.77 11.19 5.50
C PHE A 99 -2.17 12.19 6.57
N LYS A 100 -3.32 12.82 6.33
CA LYS A 100 -3.92 13.81 7.22
C LYS A 100 -5.26 13.31 7.75
N TRP A 101 -5.42 13.35 9.07
CA TRP A 101 -6.69 13.14 9.73
C TRP A 101 -7.47 14.45 9.86
N PHE A 102 -8.78 14.41 9.63
CA PHE A 102 -9.73 15.48 9.94
C PHE A 102 -10.76 15.07 11.00
N SER A 103 -11.03 13.77 11.12
CA SER A 103 -11.86 13.18 12.18
C SER A 103 -11.59 11.67 12.32
N PRO A 104 -11.54 11.10 13.55
CA PRO A 104 -11.72 11.77 14.84
C PRO A 104 -10.47 12.51 15.32
N PHE A 105 -9.34 12.34 14.63
CA PHE A 105 -8.09 13.01 14.93
C PHE A 105 -7.83 14.20 14.01
N THR A 106 -6.81 14.99 14.34
CA THR A 106 -6.44 16.19 13.58
C THR A 106 -4.94 16.26 13.25
N HIS A 107 -4.16 15.25 13.58
CA HIS A 107 -2.72 15.20 13.26
C HIS A 107 -2.48 14.75 11.82
N MET A 108 -1.23 14.89 11.39
CA MET A 108 -0.69 14.26 10.20
C MET A 108 0.24 13.12 10.63
N SER A 109 0.35 12.09 9.80
CA SER A 109 1.29 11.00 10.03
C SER A 109 2.08 10.72 8.78
N HIS A 110 3.37 10.47 8.95
CA HIS A 110 4.27 10.04 7.89
C HIS A 110 4.79 8.66 8.22
N GLU A 111 4.30 7.65 7.52
CA GLU A 111 4.71 6.26 7.69
C GLU A 111 5.66 5.87 6.58
N PHE A 112 6.77 5.23 6.93
CA PHE A 112 7.79 4.83 5.98
C PHE A 112 8.17 3.37 6.17
N HIS A 113 8.50 2.72 5.07
CA HIS A 113 9.17 1.44 5.07
C HIS A 113 10.38 1.46 4.14
N SER A 114 11.52 0.94 4.61
CA SER A 114 12.69 0.71 3.78
C SER A 114 12.41 -0.42 2.79
N LEU A 115 12.69 -0.20 1.52
CA LEU A 115 12.67 -1.24 0.48
C LEU A 115 14.09 -1.62 0.04
N SER A 116 15.10 -1.11 0.76
CA SER A 116 16.49 -1.49 0.54
C SER A 116 16.81 -2.84 1.20
N VAL A 117 17.81 -3.53 0.62
CA VAL A 117 18.41 -4.77 1.15
C VAL A 117 19.52 -4.50 2.18
N GLY A 118 19.78 -3.23 2.50
CA GLY A 118 20.76 -2.81 3.49
C GLY A 118 20.25 -1.66 4.35
N GLU A 119 21.20 -0.87 4.88
CA GLU A 119 20.90 0.27 5.74
C GLU A 119 20.14 1.37 5.00
N ILE A 120 19.25 2.05 5.73
CA ILE A 120 18.62 3.31 5.33
C ILE A 120 18.88 4.39 6.38
N VAL A 121 19.09 5.61 5.89
CA VAL A 121 19.09 6.85 6.67
C VAL A 121 18.05 7.77 6.07
N GLY A 122 17.22 8.37 6.91
CA GLY A 122 16.22 9.34 6.52
C GLY A 122 16.42 10.66 7.25
N GLU A 123 16.46 11.73 6.48
CA GLU A 123 16.50 13.08 6.96
C GLU A 123 15.17 13.78 6.69
N TYR A 124 14.79 14.68 7.59
CA TYR A 124 13.68 15.61 7.43
C TYR A 124 14.19 17.01 7.72
N ASP A 125 14.09 17.91 6.74
CA ASP A 125 14.62 19.28 6.86
C ASP A 125 16.11 19.29 7.29
N SER A 126 16.92 18.47 6.61
CA SER A 126 18.36 18.28 6.85
C SER A 126 18.74 17.80 8.26
N ARG A 127 17.81 17.12 8.96
CA ARG A 127 18.09 16.47 10.24
C ARG A 127 17.79 14.99 10.13
N GLU A 128 18.71 14.15 10.54
CA GLU A 128 18.47 12.72 10.68
C GLU A 128 17.31 12.45 11.64
N VAL A 129 16.26 11.81 11.14
CA VAL A 129 15.07 11.41 11.91
C VAL A 129 14.84 9.91 11.91
N TRP A 130 15.48 9.17 11.00
CA TRP A 130 15.32 7.73 10.85
C TRP A 130 16.65 7.08 10.47
N ARG A 131 16.99 5.97 11.13
CA ARG A 131 18.11 5.11 10.72
C ARG A 131 17.81 3.67 11.06
N SER A 132 17.80 2.80 10.05
CA SER A 132 17.70 1.35 10.27
C SER A 132 18.89 0.65 9.64
N ALA A 133 19.69 -0.01 10.48
CA ALA A 133 20.79 -0.87 10.03
C ALA A 133 20.30 -2.23 9.51
N GLN A 134 19.03 -2.57 9.74
CA GLN A 134 18.42 -3.81 9.25
C GLN A 134 17.93 -3.63 7.81
N PRO A 135 18.01 -4.68 6.97
CA PRO A 135 17.38 -4.68 5.66
C PRO A 135 15.88 -4.47 5.79
N GLY A 136 15.31 -3.66 4.92
CA GLY A 136 13.86 -3.47 4.85
C GLY A 136 13.15 -4.60 4.15
N VAL A 137 13.81 -5.25 3.21
CA VAL A 137 13.26 -6.41 2.49
C VAL A 137 14.31 -7.50 2.33
N THR A 138 13.85 -8.74 2.33
CA THR A 138 14.65 -9.90 1.97
C THR A 138 14.00 -10.56 0.76
N PHE A 139 14.75 -10.65 -0.34
CA PHE A 139 14.26 -11.31 -1.55
C PHE A 139 14.40 -12.83 -1.44
N ALA A 140 13.37 -13.53 -1.91
CA ALA A 140 13.33 -14.98 -2.03
C ALA A 140 12.89 -15.39 -3.43
N PRO A 141 13.33 -16.55 -3.95
CA PRO A 141 12.84 -17.05 -5.23
C PRO A 141 11.34 -17.33 -5.14
N ILE A 142 10.60 -17.08 -6.22
CA ILE A 142 9.20 -17.49 -6.29
C ILE A 142 9.14 -18.98 -6.67
N PRO A 143 8.57 -19.86 -5.83
CA PRO A 143 8.42 -21.27 -6.15
C PRO A 143 7.64 -21.48 -7.45
N ASP A 144 8.09 -22.42 -8.28
CA ASP A 144 7.43 -22.81 -9.54
C ASP A 144 7.17 -21.66 -10.53
N ALA A 145 7.91 -20.56 -10.43
CA ALA A 145 7.79 -19.43 -11.34
C ALA A 145 8.24 -19.81 -12.77
N PRO A 146 7.58 -19.27 -13.81
CA PRO A 146 7.98 -19.51 -15.19
C PRO A 146 9.34 -18.88 -15.48
N ALA A 147 9.99 -19.31 -16.56
CA ALA A 147 11.17 -18.61 -17.06
C ALA A 147 10.83 -17.13 -17.34
N VAL A 148 11.74 -16.22 -16.98
CA VAL A 148 11.57 -14.78 -17.21
C VAL A 148 11.41 -14.52 -18.70
N ALA A 149 10.34 -13.81 -19.07
CA ALA A 149 10.06 -13.51 -20.46
C ALA A 149 11.07 -12.52 -21.07
N ALA A 150 11.32 -12.68 -22.37
CA ALA A 150 12.32 -11.88 -23.09
C ALA A 150 11.92 -10.40 -23.25
N THR A 151 10.63 -10.10 -23.41
CA THR A 151 10.15 -8.73 -23.66
C THR A 151 9.58 -8.07 -22.40
N PRO A 152 9.72 -6.75 -22.24
CA PRO A 152 9.15 -6.03 -21.10
C PRO A 152 7.62 -6.23 -20.95
N ALA A 153 6.88 -6.15 -22.06
CA ALA A 153 5.43 -6.36 -22.04
C ALA A 153 5.03 -7.77 -21.56
N ALA A 154 5.77 -8.81 -21.96
CA ALA A 154 5.52 -10.17 -21.50
C ALA A 154 5.89 -10.35 -20.02
N ARG A 155 6.97 -9.71 -19.55
CA ARG A 155 7.33 -9.70 -18.13
C ARG A 155 6.27 -9.03 -17.26
N LEU A 156 5.67 -7.92 -17.70
CA LEU A 156 4.55 -7.31 -16.98
C LEU A 156 3.35 -8.27 -16.87
N THR A 157 3.04 -9.01 -17.93
CA THR A 157 1.99 -10.05 -17.87
C THR A 157 2.35 -11.14 -16.86
N GLN A 158 3.60 -11.61 -16.86
CA GLN A 158 4.08 -12.58 -15.86
C GLN A 158 4.00 -12.03 -14.44
N MET A 159 4.44 -10.79 -14.18
CA MET A 159 4.35 -10.18 -12.85
C MET A 159 2.91 -10.11 -12.35
N ARG A 160 1.95 -9.73 -13.21
CA ARG A 160 0.52 -9.73 -12.84
C ARG A 160 -0.01 -11.14 -12.56
N GLN A 161 0.44 -12.15 -13.29
CA GLN A 161 0.06 -13.55 -13.05
C GLN A 161 0.66 -14.09 -11.75
N LEU A 162 1.93 -13.78 -11.48
CA LEU A 162 2.64 -14.16 -10.26
C LEU A 162 2.05 -13.47 -9.04
N ALA A 163 1.76 -12.16 -9.11
CA ALA A 163 1.18 -11.39 -8.01
C ALA A 163 -0.16 -11.98 -7.53
N ARG A 164 -1.00 -12.47 -8.44
CA ARG A 164 -2.30 -13.11 -8.12
C ARG A 164 -2.18 -14.42 -7.34
N GLN A 165 -0.99 -15.02 -7.31
CA GLN A 165 -0.72 -16.22 -6.52
C GLN A 165 -0.46 -15.87 -5.06
N PHE A 166 -0.30 -14.58 -4.74
CA PHE A 166 -0.12 -14.10 -3.38
C PHE A 166 -1.43 -13.58 -2.79
N THR A 167 -1.72 -14.00 -1.57
CA THR A 167 -2.81 -13.47 -0.73
C THR A 167 -2.23 -12.92 0.56
N ALA A 168 -2.93 -11.99 1.20
CA ALA A 168 -2.48 -11.40 2.45
C ALA A 168 -3.66 -11.25 3.41
N ARG A 169 -3.39 -11.49 4.69
CA ARG A 169 -4.31 -11.26 5.80
C ARG A 169 -3.62 -10.48 6.90
N SER A 170 -4.38 -9.69 7.63
CA SER A 170 -3.92 -8.99 8.83
C SER A 170 -4.68 -9.45 10.07
N VAL A 171 -4.07 -9.23 11.23
CA VAL A 171 -4.73 -9.36 12.53
C VAL A 171 -4.52 -8.05 13.27
N ASP A 172 -5.61 -7.33 13.56
CA ASP A 172 -5.54 -6.06 14.27
C ASP A 172 -5.23 -6.23 15.76
N ARG A 173 -5.17 -5.12 16.50
CA ARG A 173 -4.76 -5.13 17.91
C ARG A 173 -5.81 -5.77 18.82
N GLU A 174 -7.05 -5.83 18.35
CA GLU A 174 -8.18 -6.47 18.99
C GLU A 174 -8.26 -7.98 18.64
N GLY A 175 -7.37 -8.46 17.78
CA GLY A 175 -7.32 -9.85 17.35
C GLY A 175 -8.27 -10.19 16.18
N LEU A 176 -8.90 -9.18 15.57
CA LEU A 176 -9.80 -9.37 14.44
C LEU A 176 -8.98 -9.66 13.18
N LYS A 177 -9.37 -10.70 12.46
CA LYS A 177 -8.73 -11.13 11.22
C LYS A 177 -9.42 -10.52 10.02
N SER A 178 -8.64 -9.97 9.11
CA SER A 178 -9.12 -9.37 7.86
C SER A 178 -8.33 -9.87 6.66
N GLU A 179 -9.01 -10.23 5.58
CA GLU A 179 -8.39 -10.47 4.29
C GLU A 179 -8.06 -9.13 3.62
N LEU A 180 -6.84 -8.98 3.11
CA LEU A 180 -6.41 -7.78 2.42
C LEU A 180 -6.58 -7.93 0.92
N ARG A 181 -7.21 -6.94 0.30
CA ARG A 181 -7.45 -6.94 -1.14
C ARG A 181 -6.18 -6.53 -1.87
N GLN A 182 -5.69 -7.33 -2.79
CA GLN A 182 -4.60 -6.92 -3.68
C GLN A 182 -5.12 -6.02 -4.80
N LEU A 183 -4.40 -4.94 -5.13
CA LEU A 183 -4.64 -4.21 -6.37
C LEU A 183 -4.12 -5.01 -7.57
N THR A 184 -4.94 -5.14 -8.61
CA THR A 184 -4.66 -6.01 -9.77
C THR A 184 -3.55 -5.47 -10.68
N GLN A 185 -3.26 -4.17 -10.57
CA GLN A 185 -2.20 -3.49 -11.32
C GLN A 185 -1.08 -3.11 -10.36
N PRO A 186 0.19 -3.19 -10.79
CA PRO A 186 1.27 -2.65 -10.00
C PRO A 186 1.08 -1.14 -9.87
N VAL A 187 1.31 -0.61 -8.67
CA VAL A 187 1.29 0.84 -8.40
C VAL A 187 2.57 1.52 -8.90
N TYR A 188 3.62 0.73 -9.13
CA TYR A 188 4.86 1.19 -9.72
C TYR A 188 5.56 0.06 -10.46
N ARG A 189 6.17 0.38 -11.61
CA ARG A 189 7.02 -0.53 -12.38
C ARG A 189 8.33 0.18 -12.69
N TYR A 190 9.43 -0.55 -12.56
CA TYR A 190 10.78 -0.05 -12.77
C TYR A 190 11.54 -1.01 -13.66
N GLU A 191 11.98 -0.50 -14.80
CA GLU A 191 12.99 -1.12 -15.64
C GLU A 191 14.28 -0.38 -15.30
N LEU A 192 15.31 -1.08 -14.83
CA LEU A 192 16.60 -0.44 -14.62
C LEU A 192 17.32 -0.30 -15.97
N ASP A 193 18.20 0.69 -16.06
CA ASP A 193 19.04 0.91 -17.24
C ASP A 193 19.75 -0.39 -17.65
N LYS A 194 20.01 -0.52 -18.95
CA LYS A 194 20.66 -1.71 -19.55
C LYS A 194 22.02 -2.05 -18.91
N ASP A 195 22.64 -1.10 -18.22
CA ASP A 195 23.91 -1.24 -17.54
C ASP A 195 23.78 -1.83 -16.11
N SER A 196 22.56 -1.95 -15.59
CA SER A 196 22.27 -2.69 -14.36
C SER A 196 22.28 -4.20 -14.65
N ALA A 197 23.44 -4.82 -14.48
CA ALA A 197 23.69 -6.21 -14.88
C ALA A 197 22.77 -7.25 -14.19
N GLU A 198 22.12 -6.89 -13.08
CA GLU A 198 21.46 -7.85 -12.19
C GLU A 198 19.93 -7.76 -12.16
N LEU A 199 19.30 -6.65 -12.55
CA LEU A 199 17.84 -6.49 -12.44
C LEU A 199 17.27 -5.98 -13.76
N LEU A 200 16.38 -6.79 -14.36
CA LEU A 200 15.84 -6.56 -15.71
C LEU A 200 14.50 -5.83 -15.71
N ASP A 201 13.68 -6.06 -14.69
CA ASP A 201 12.33 -5.53 -14.56
C ASP A 201 11.86 -5.76 -13.13
N GLY A 202 11.04 -4.87 -12.62
CA GLY A 202 10.42 -5.05 -11.34
C GLY A 202 9.14 -4.25 -11.20
N ALA A 203 8.29 -4.69 -10.29
CA ALA A 203 7.04 -4.02 -10.00
C ALA A 203 6.69 -4.10 -8.52
N LEU A 204 6.00 -3.06 -8.06
CA LEU A 204 5.45 -2.92 -6.73
C LEU A 204 3.94 -3.10 -6.79
N PHE A 205 3.45 -4.11 -6.10
CA PHE A 205 2.03 -4.37 -5.86
C PHE A 205 1.70 -4.06 -4.40
N VAL A 206 0.41 -3.94 -4.10
CA VAL A 206 -0.07 -3.56 -2.77
C VAL A 206 -1.29 -4.35 -2.37
N PHE A 207 -1.31 -4.74 -1.10
CA PHE A 207 -2.46 -5.26 -0.38
C PHE A 207 -3.04 -4.14 0.48
N VAL A 208 -4.35 -3.92 0.37
CA VAL A 208 -5.04 -2.80 1.01
C VAL A 208 -6.21 -3.26 1.87
N GLN A 209 -6.49 -2.50 2.93
CA GLN A 209 -7.81 -2.45 3.56
C GLN A 209 -8.57 -1.24 3.00
N GLY A 210 -9.71 -1.46 2.35
CA GLY A 210 -10.37 -0.39 1.58
C GLY A 210 -9.46 0.08 0.44
N THR A 211 -8.83 1.25 0.57
CA THR A 211 -7.76 1.73 -0.33
C THR A 211 -6.43 2.01 0.38
N ASP A 212 -6.40 1.84 1.70
CA ASP A 212 -5.27 2.11 2.60
C ASP A 212 -4.26 0.95 2.54
N PRO A 213 -2.98 1.20 2.21
CA PRO A 213 -1.97 0.15 2.05
C PRO A 213 -1.55 -0.50 3.38
N ASP A 214 -1.62 -1.82 3.46
CA ASP A 214 -1.17 -2.59 4.64
C ASP A 214 0.13 -3.37 4.36
N ALA A 215 0.34 -3.83 3.13
CA ALA A 215 1.56 -4.54 2.75
C ALA A 215 1.92 -4.33 1.27
N TRP A 216 3.21 -4.31 0.99
CA TRP A 216 3.78 -4.22 -0.35
C TRP A 216 4.33 -5.56 -0.79
N LEU A 217 4.11 -5.91 -2.06
CA LEU A 217 4.72 -7.06 -2.72
C LEU A 217 5.63 -6.55 -3.84
N LEU A 218 6.92 -6.80 -3.72
CA LEU A 218 7.91 -6.54 -4.75
C LEU A 218 8.08 -7.81 -5.57
N LEU A 219 8.00 -7.70 -6.88
CA LEU A 219 8.36 -8.76 -7.82
C LEU A 219 9.48 -8.25 -8.71
N GLU A 220 10.56 -9.04 -8.85
CA GLU A 220 11.73 -8.68 -9.63
C GLU A 220 12.17 -9.83 -10.54
N ALA A 221 12.47 -9.49 -11.80
CA ALA A 221 13.19 -10.34 -12.73
C ALA A 221 14.69 -10.09 -12.54
N PHE A 222 15.34 -10.96 -11.77
CA PHE A 222 16.71 -10.81 -11.34
C PHE A 222 17.64 -11.80 -12.05
N LYS A 223 18.80 -11.31 -12.48
CA LYS A 223 19.89 -12.08 -13.05
C LYS A 223 21.00 -12.18 -12.00
N SER A 224 21.22 -13.40 -11.50
CA SER A 224 22.29 -13.67 -10.55
C SER A 224 23.67 -13.48 -11.21
N ALA A 225 24.65 -13.08 -10.40
CA ALA A 225 26.04 -12.86 -10.82
C ALA A 225 26.73 -14.14 -11.37
N ASP A 226 26.19 -15.32 -11.07
CA ASP A 226 26.69 -16.64 -11.51
C ASP A 226 26.38 -16.98 -12.98
N GLN A 227 25.96 -15.99 -13.79
CA GLN A 227 25.57 -16.14 -15.20
C GLN A 227 24.39 -17.11 -15.44
N SER A 228 23.63 -17.46 -14.41
CA SER A 228 22.39 -18.22 -14.60
C SER A 228 21.33 -17.40 -15.36
N ALA A 229 20.40 -18.12 -15.98
CA ALA A 229 19.23 -17.50 -16.60
C ALA A 229 18.48 -16.65 -15.56
N PRO A 230 17.91 -15.50 -15.95
CA PRO A 230 17.16 -14.65 -15.02
C PRO A 230 16.00 -15.42 -14.37
N LYS A 231 15.75 -15.11 -13.09
CA LYS A 231 14.73 -15.75 -12.25
C LYS A 231 13.80 -14.70 -11.65
N TRP A 232 12.58 -15.12 -11.34
CA TRP A 232 11.66 -14.31 -10.56
C TRP A 232 11.96 -14.45 -9.07
N GLN A 233 12.05 -13.32 -8.40
CA GLN A 233 12.11 -13.23 -6.94
C GLN A 233 11.00 -12.31 -6.42
N PHE A 234 10.66 -12.48 -5.15
CA PHE A 234 9.72 -11.63 -4.46
C PHE A 234 10.27 -11.15 -3.12
N ALA A 235 9.75 -10.04 -2.64
CA ALA A 235 9.89 -9.62 -1.26
C ALA A 235 8.59 -8.97 -0.77
N VAL A 236 8.41 -8.93 0.55
CA VAL A 236 7.25 -8.30 1.19
C VAL A 236 7.74 -7.28 2.21
N ALA A 237 7.10 -6.12 2.24
CA ALA A 237 7.29 -5.08 3.24
C ALA A 237 5.95 -4.71 3.87
N ARG A 238 5.93 -4.46 5.18
CA ARG A 238 4.73 -3.97 5.88
C ARG A 238 4.48 -2.49 5.58
N MET A 239 3.25 -2.03 5.78
CA MET A 239 2.88 -0.61 5.82
C MET A 239 1.92 -0.35 7.00
N ASN A 240 1.99 -1.19 8.02
CA ASN A 240 1.19 -1.08 9.22
C ASN A 240 1.93 -1.73 10.39
N SER A 241 1.61 -1.36 11.64
CA SER A 241 2.20 -1.92 12.87
C SER A 241 1.53 -3.21 13.38
N ILE A 242 0.52 -3.73 12.68
CA ILE A 242 -0.23 -4.94 13.05
C ILE A 242 0.40 -6.25 12.54
N GLU A 243 -0.11 -7.40 12.94
CA GLU A 243 0.33 -8.69 12.39
C GLU A 243 -0.12 -8.80 10.93
N ILE A 244 0.78 -9.26 10.04
CA ILE A 244 0.47 -9.51 8.63
C ILE A 244 1.06 -10.85 8.22
N THR A 245 0.27 -11.64 7.52
CA THR A 245 0.71 -12.89 6.89
C THR A 245 0.47 -12.81 5.39
N VAL A 246 1.47 -13.15 4.59
CA VAL A 246 1.37 -13.29 3.13
C VAL A 246 1.61 -14.75 2.75
N GLU A 247 0.72 -15.30 1.93
CA GLU A 247 0.79 -16.67 1.43
C GLU A 247 1.02 -16.66 -0.08
N HIS A 248 1.74 -17.65 -0.60
CA HIS A 248 1.89 -17.95 -2.01
C HIS A 248 1.27 -19.32 -2.28
N ASN A 249 0.23 -19.38 -3.12
CA ASN A 249 -0.54 -20.60 -3.40
C ASN A 249 -0.95 -21.38 -2.13
N GLY A 250 -1.43 -20.65 -1.11
CA GLY A 250 -1.92 -21.22 0.17
C GLY A 250 -0.81 -21.69 1.13
N ARG A 251 0.46 -21.38 0.85
CA ARG A 251 1.59 -21.64 1.75
C ARG A 251 2.15 -20.33 2.26
N ARG A 252 2.40 -20.23 3.56
CA ARG A 252 2.99 -19.02 4.17
C ARG A 252 4.34 -18.70 3.53
N ALA A 253 4.38 -17.58 2.82
CA ALA A 253 5.57 -17.07 2.11
C ALA A 253 6.30 -16.01 2.94
N TRP A 254 5.56 -15.23 3.73
CA TRP A 254 6.11 -14.20 4.62
C TRP A 254 5.17 -13.92 5.79
N HIS A 255 5.72 -13.46 6.91
CA HIS A 255 4.97 -13.10 8.11
C HIS A 255 5.73 -12.08 8.95
N CYS A 256 5.00 -11.16 9.58
CA CYS A 256 5.52 -10.34 10.67
C CYS A 256 4.53 -10.27 11.83
N ASP A 257 5.07 -10.23 13.05
CA ASP A 257 4.30 -9.94 14.24
C ASP A 257 3.88 -8.46 14.30
N SER A 258 2.92 -8.16 15.17
CA SER A 258 2.62 -6.78 15.54
C SER A 258 3.84 -6.12 16.20
N LEU A 259 4.09 -4.86 15.87
CA LEU A 259 5.13 -4.05 16.50
C LEU A 259 4.53 -3.24 17.64
N PRO A 260 5.19 -3.15 18.81
CA PRO A 260 4.80 -2.19 19.83
C PRO A 260 4.78 -0.79 19.24
N PHE A 261 3.64 -0.09 19.36
CA PHE A 261 3.46 1.22 18.72
C PHE A 261 4.54 2.22 19.13
N ARG A 262 4.97 2.16 20.40
CA ARG A 262 6.06 3.00 20.93
C ARG A 262 7.35 2.83 20.12
N ASP A 263 7.72 1.62 19.74
CA ASP A 263 8.97 1.35 19.03
C ASP A 263 8.95 1.95 17.62
N VAL A 264 7.78 1.89 16.97
CA VAL A 264 7.53 2.46 15.64
C VAL A 264 7.60 3.99 15.65
N VAL A 265 7.08 4.65 16.70
CA VAL A 265 6.96 6.12 16.74
C VAL A 265 8.01 6.86 17.57
N THR A 266 8.92 6.15 18.25
CA THR A 266 9.93 6.81 19.09
C THR A 266 11.37 6.38 18.79
N SER A 267 11.61 5.10 18.50
CA SER A 267 12.99 4.62 18.33
C SER A 267 13.53 5.01 16.96
N HIS A 268 12.68 4.94 15.94
CA HIS A 268 13.04 5.11 14.53
C HIS A 268 14.27 4.27 14.14
N LYS A 269 14.39 3.06 14.69
CA LYS A 269 15.47 2.10 14.41
C LYS A 269 15.06 0.89 13.58
N LEU A 270 13.75 0.70 13.40
CA LEU A 270 13.19 -0.39 12.62
C LEU A 270 13.10 -0.01 11.13
N PRO A 271 13.06 -0.99 10.22
CA PRO A 271 12.83 -0.71 8.81
C PRO A 271 11.44 -0.14 8.49
N TYR A 272 10.50 -0.22 9.43
CA TYR A 272 9.20 0.46 9.40
C TYR A 272 9.13 1.48 10.53
N THR A 273 8.75 2.71 10.21
CA THR A 273 8.69 3.82 11.16
C THR A 273 7.47 4.70 10.88
N SER A 274 6.99 5.41 11.90
CA SER A 274 5.89 6.37 11.75
C SER A 274 6.21 7.63 12.56
N PHE A 275 6.02 8.79 11.93
CA PHE A 275 6.15 10.08 12.58
C PHE A 275 4.77 10.68 12.75
N LYS A 276 4.41 11.05 13.98
CA LYS A 276 3.25 11.91 14.22
C LYS A 276 3.71 13.35 14.11
N ILE A 277 3.16 14.04 13.13
CA ILE A 277 3.37 15.47 12.94
C ILE A 277 2.11 16.14 13.49
N ASP A 278 2.22 16.63 14.72
CA ASP A 278 1.28 17.62 15.22
C ASP A 278 1.46 18.90 14.39
N LYS A 279 0.34 19.61 14.18
CA LYS A 279 0.17 20.77 13.26
C LYS A 279 1.47 21.56 12.93
N PRO A 280 1.64 22.03 11.66
CA PRO A 280 2.68 23.02 11.36
C PRO A 280 2.59 24.24 12.27
#